data_AF-A0A662A4I8-F1
#
_entry.id   AF-A0A662A4I8-F1
#
_cell.length_a   1.000
_cell.length_b   1.000
_cell.length_c   1.000
_cell.angle_alpha   90.00
_cell.angle_beta   90.00
_cell.angle_gamma   90.00
#
_symmetry.space_group_name_H-M   'P 1'
#
loop_
_entity.id
_entity.type
_entity.pdbx_description
1 polymer ?
#
loop_
_entity_poly.entity_id
_entity_poly.type
_entity_poly.pdbx_seq_one_letter_code
_entity_poly.pdbx_strand_id
1 'polypeptide(L)'
;MVNVVAFSQSGSLKGKIVDQATGEPIPFANVILENGGTIEGGATSDFDGNYVIKPVAPGTYDLKASFIGYKSILVRGMIINADQIRFYDIKMEATAAQLEEIVVTEYAIPLISKDNTVSGGHVTAEEIAKMPNRSANAIATSVGGVFSADGERGEVRGARSDQTIMYIDGIRVLGSSSLPQSAIEQVSVFLGGLPAQYGDARGGIINVTTKGPSRTFGAGIELETSKFLDAYGHSRLGFNLQGPLIKGKKDEGTSLLGYFISGDLTYREDSRPLANGVYVANDNYLNSLQDSPLRQTGLSSGGTYLNGEFARTSDLSLQKANPNATRYGINLSGKIDVRTSKNTNLSFGGQYVRDDGRNMSRFNSMFNSDRNALAMNTSWRVFGRFTQRFPSSGDNKSLVKNVYYTIQADYSELHTSRMDPYHKEDLLKYG
;
A
#
# COMPACT_ATOMS: atom_id res chain seq x y z
N MET A 1 14.62 -8.89 -10.67
CA MET A 1 15.89 -8.16 -10.50
C MET A 1 16.25 -8.21 -9.02
N VAL A 2 17.51 -8.45 -8.67
CA VAL A 2 18.00 -8.33 -7.28
C VAL A 2 18.60 -6.93 -7.17
N ASN A 3 17.93 -6.03 -6.46
CA ASN A 3 18.48 -4.71 -6.16
C ASN A 3 19.12 -4.76 -4.77
N VAL A 4 20.42 -4.45 -4.69
CA VAL A 4 21.14 -4.25 -3.42
C VAL A 4 21.39 -2.75 -3.29
N VAL A 5 20.33 -1.99 -3.02
CA VAL A 5 20.45 -0.57 -2.64
C VAL A 5 19.48 -0.32 -1.49
N ALA A 6 20.02 0.17 -0.37
CA ALA A 6 19.28 0.38 0.86
C ALA A 6 18.39 1.62 0.76
N PHE A 7 17.07 1.43 0.72
CA PHE A 7 16.07 2.49 0.84
C PHE A 7 15.22 2.26 2.09
N SER A 8 15.65 2.80 3.24
CA SER A 8 14.83 2.79 4.45
C SER A 8 13.99 4.07 4.51
N GLN A 9 12.69 3.93 4.29
CA GLN A 9 11.71 5.01 4.41
C GLN A 9 11.45 5.25 5.89
N SER A 10 12.10 6.24 6.46
CA SER A 10 12.01 6.49 7.89
C SER A 10 12.03 7.96 8.23
N GLY A 11 11.11 8.38 9.08
CA GLY A 11 11.17 9.64 9.77
C GLY A 11 12.11 9.60 10.97
N SER A 12 12.14 10.70 11.70
CA SER A 12 12.82 10.79 12.99
C SER A 12 12.03 11.66 13.96
N LEU A 13 12.20 11.41 15.25
CA LEU A 13 11.66 12.25 16.32
C LEU A 13 12.81 12.95 17.03
N LYS A 14 12.68 14.26 17.23
CA LYS A 14 13.62 15.09 17.96
C LYS A 14 12.88 15.97 18.96
N GLY A 15 13.53 16.31 20.05
CA GLY A 15 13.00 17.31 20.97
C GLY A 15 13.88 17.47 22.19
N LYS A 16 13.38 18.25 23.13
CA LYS A 16 14.02 18.49 24.42
C LYS A 16 13.11 18.08 25.57
N ILE A 17 13.70 17.52 26.62
CA ILE A 17 13.02 17.22 27.88
C ILE A 17 13.41 18.28 28.89
N VAL A 18 12.40 18.94 29.46
CA VAL A 18 12.57 19.99 30.47
C VAL A 18 11.67 19.77 31.66
N ASP A 19 12.08 20.28 32.81
CA ASP A 19 11.23 20.42 33.98
C ASP A 19 10.10 21.43 33.70
N GLN A 20 8.87 21.06 34.03
CA GLN A 20 7.69 21.88 33.75
C GLN A 20 7.67 23.19 34.54
N ALA A 21 8.22 23.20 35.77
CA ALA A 21 8.20 24.35 36.66
C ALA A 21 9.40 25.28 36.43
N THR A 22 10.61 24.71 36.28
CA THR A 22 11.83 25.50 36.17
C THR A 22 12.25 25.78 34.73
N GLY A 23 11.79 24.95 33.78
CA GLY A 23 12.25 24.98 32.39
C GLY A 23 13.69 24.46 32.20
N GLU A 24 14.31 23.94 33.25
CA GLU A 24 15.67 23.38 33.19
C GLU A 24 15.69 22.06 32.41
N PRO A 25 16.76 21.78 31.66
CA PRO A 25 16.90 20.51 30.95
C PRO A 25 16.96 19.33 31.91
N ILE A 26 16.26 18.24 31.59
CA ILE A 26 16.35 16.98 32.33
C ILE A 26 17.30 16.04 31.58
N PRO A 27 18.54 15.86 32.05
CA PRO A 27 19.49 14.95 31.44
C PRO A 27 19.17 13.50 31.79
N PHE A 28 19.55 12.58 30.90
CA PHE A 28 19.43 11.14 31.10
C PHE A 28 17.99 10.60 31.29
N ALA A 29 16.98 11.37 30.89
CA ALA A 29 15.60 10.91 30.82
C ALA A 29 15.43 9.89 29.69
N ASN A 30 14.70 8.81 29.97
CA ASN A 30 14.42 7.77 28.98
C ASN A 30 13.21 8.16 28.15
N VAL A 31 13.33 8.00 26.83
CA VAL A 31 12.27 8.25 25.85
C VAL A 31 12.10 6.99 25.02
N ILE A 32 10.89 6.47 24.99
CA ILE A 32 10.53 5.25 24.27
C ILE A 32 9.39 5.58 23.33
N LEU A 33 9.53 5.19 22.07
CA LEU A 33 8.52 5.32 21.05
C LEU A 33 7.94 3.94 20.74
N GLU A 34 6.62 3.80 20.90
CA GLU A 34 5.91 2.54 20.76
C GLU A 34 4.87 2.63 19.63
N ASN A 35 4.74 1.60 18.80
CA ASN A 35 3.64 1.43 17.86
C ASN A 35 2.89 0.15 18.19
N GLY A 36 1.64 0.27 18.62
CA GLY A 36 0.86 -0.90 19.02
C GLY A 36 1.63 -1.76 20.03
N GLY A 37 2.22 -1.14 21.06
CA GLY A 37 3.02 -1.84 22.07
C GLY A 37 4.39 -2.31 21.61
N THR A 38 4.68 -2.41 20.32
CA THR A 38 6.04 -2.73 19.88
C THR A 38 6.92 -1.50 20.06
N ILE A 39 8.03 -1.62 20.79
CA ILE A 39 9.02 -0.52 20.86
C ILE A 39 9.68 -0.39 19.49
N GLU A 40 9.42 0.73 18.84
CA GLU A 40 9.96 1.05 17.52
C GLU A 40 11.26 1.84 17.61
N GLY A 41 11.49 2.51 18.74
CA GLY A 41 12.77 3.14 19.04
C GLY A 41 12.83 3.69 20.45
N GLY A 42 14.03 4.01 20.91
CA GLY A 42 14.24 4.66 22.19
C GLY A 42 15.51 5.49 22.19
N ALA A 43 15.54 6.50 23.04
CA ALA A 43 16.68 7.37 23.25
C ALA A 43 16.74 7.82 24.71
N THR A 44 17.91 8.31 25.10
CA THR A 44 18.12 8.96 26.39
C THR A 44 18.49 10.41 26.12
N SER A 45 17.96 11.35 26.91
CA SER A 45 18.30 12.78 26.76
C SER A 45 19.77 13.06 27.13
N ASP A 46 20.39 14.00 26.42
CA ASP A 46 21.75 14.48 26.73
C ASP A 46 21.78 15.51 27.87
N PHE A 47 22.96 16.05 28.18
CA PHE A 47 23.16 17.07 29.23
C PHE A 47 22.31 18.33 29.03
N ASP A 48 21.97 18.65 27.78
CA ASP A 48 21.14 19.81 27.43
C ASP A 48 19.65 19.43 27.32
N GLY A 49 19.29 18.20 27.69
CA GLY A 49 17.94 17.65 27.65
C GLY A 49 17.49 17.18 26.27
N ASN A 50 18.34 17.23 25.25
CA ASN A 50 17.94 16.88 23.87
C ASN A 50 17.89 15.37 23.67
N TYR A 51 16.91 14.90 22.89
CA TYR A 51 16.77 13.51 22.51
C TYR A 51 16.50 13.36 21.01
N VAL A 52 16.92 12.23 20.43
CA VAL A 52 16.69 11.90 19.01
C VAL A 52 16.42 10.42 18.85
N ILE A 53 15.27 10.07 18.26
CA ILE A 53 14.91 8.70 17.89
C ILE A 53 14.90 8.59 16.37
N LYS A 54 15.76 7.72 15.82
CA LYS A 54 15.86 7.41 14.38
C LYS A 54 16.49 6.02 14.16
N PRO A 55 16.13 5.29 13.08
CA PRO A 55 15.04 5.56 12.15
C PRO A 55 13.69 5.15 12.76
N VAL A 56 12.62 5.82 12.34
CA VAL A 56 11.25 5.47 12.73
C VAL A 56 10.40 5.31 11.47
N ALA A 57 9.68 4.18 11.33
CA ALA A 57 8.79 3.99 10.19
C ALA A 57 7.65 5.03 10.21
N PRO A 58 7.04 5.39 9.07
CA PRO A 58 5.86 6.23 9.07
C PRO A 58 4.69 5.56 9.80
N GLY A 59 3.92 6.33 10.56
CA GLY A 59 2.74 5.84 11.26
C GLY A 59 2.38 6.62 12.51
N THR A 60 1.46 6.07 13.30
CA THR A 60 1.00 6.63 14.57
C THR A 60 1.63 5.91 15.77
N TYR A 61 2.15 6.68 16.71
CA TYR A 61 2.96 6.19 17.83
C TYR A 61 2.49 6.73 19.18
N ASP A 62 2.80 5.97 20.23
CA ASP A 62 2.75 6.42 21.61
C ASP A 62 4.17 6.76 22.08
N LEU A 63 4.39 7.97 22.59
CA LEU A 63 5.68 8.42 23.12
C LEU A 63 5.65 8.38 24.65
N LYS A 64 6.52 7.58 25.26
CA LYS A 64 6.67 7.48 26.69
C LYS A 64 7.98 8.13 27.15
N ALA A 65 7.91 9.05 28.10
CA ALA A 65 9.07 9.62 28.76
C ALA A 65 9.07 9.30 30.26
N SER A 66 10.21 8.87 30.78
CA SER A 66 10.38 8.55 32.20
C SER A 66 11.76 8.93 32.74
N PHE A 67 11.78 9.47 33.96
CA PHE A 67 12.98 9.78 34.71
C PHE A 67 12.70 9.67 36.20
N ILE A 68 13.73 9.33 36.99
CA ILE A 68 13.58 9.15 38.44
C ILE A 68 13.28 10.51 39.09
N GLY A 69 12.28 10.57 39.97
CA GLY A 69 11.85 11.81 40.61
C GLY A 69 10.89 12.66 39.77
N TYR A 70 10.41 12.15 38.63
CA TYR A 70 9.45 12.81 37.75
C TYR A 70 8.28 11.90 37.41
N LYS A 71 7.10 12.50 37.19
CA LYS A 71 5.93 11.76 36.68
C LYS A 71 6.20 11.30 35.25
N SER A 72 5.85 10.04 34.96
CA SER A 72 5.99 9.52 33.60
C SER A 72 4.94 10.14 32.69
N ILE A 73 5.33 10.46 31.45
CA ILE A 73 4.42 11.04 30.45
C ILE A 73 4.20 10.00 29.35
N LEU A 74 2.94 9.85 28.93
CA LEU A 74 2.53 9.07 27.78
C LEU A 74 1.75 9.97 26.81
N VAL A 75 2.37 10.33 25.70
CA VAL A 75 1.74 11.08 24.62
C VAL A 75 1.19 10.09 23.60
N ARG A 76 -0.12 10.04 23.41
CA ARG A 76 -0.78 9.12 22.48
C ARG A 76 -1.06 9.77 21.13
N GLY A 77 -0.99 8.98 20.07
CA GLY A 77 -1.40 9.42 18.72
C GLY A 77 -0.39 10.29 18.00
N MET A 78 0.90 10.21 18.34
CA MET A 78 1.95 10.97 17.66
C MET A 78 2.16 10.46 16.24
N ILE A 79 1.86 11.31 15.26
CA ILE A 79 2.08 11.01 13.84
C ILE A 79 3.53 11.33 13.47
N ILE A 80 4.22 10.34 12.90
CA ILE A 80 5.55 10.48 12.28
C ILE A 80 5.41 10.13 10.80
N ASN A 81 5.86 11.05 9.93
CA ASN A 81 5.79 10.90 8.48
C ASN A 81 7.10 10.37 7.91
N ALA A 82 7.02 9.80 6.71
CA ALA A 82 8.18 9.39 5.93
C ALA A 82 9.09 10.59 5.63
N ASP A 83 10.40 10.38 5.77
CA ASP A 83 11.45 11.33 5.40
C ASP A 83 11.30 12.74 6.04
N GLN A 84 10.64 12.84 7.20
CA GLN A 84 10.47 14.08 7.96
C GLN A 84 10.98 13.97 9.40
N ILE A 85 11.51 15.08 9.94
CA ILE A 85 11.79 15.22 11.36
C ILE A 85 10.54 15.76 12.08
N ARG A 86 10.03 14.98 13.03
CA ARG A 86 9.03 15.43 13.99
C ARG A 86 9.71 16.08 15.17
N PHE A 87 9.32 17.31 15.50
CA PHE A 87 9.78 18.00 16.72
C PHE A 87 8.72 17.92 17.80
N TYR A 88 9.09 17.48 19.00
CA TYR A 88 8.20 17.46 20.16
C TYR A 88 8.98 17.61 21.47
N ASP A 89 8.76 18.72 22.18
CA ASP A 89 9.39 18.95 23.48
C ASP A 89 8.49 18.40 24.60
N ILE A 90 9.11 17.72 25.56
CA ILE A 90 8.43 17.06 26.68
C ILE A 90 8.68 17.88 27.94
N LYS A 91 7.61 18.26 28.64
CA LYS A 91 7.69 18.96 29.92
C LYS A 91 7.27 18.02 31.02
N MET A 92 8.18 17.65 31.93
CA MET A 92 7.92 16.69 33.01
C MET A 92 7.69 17.39 34.35
N GLU A 93 6.72 16.93 35.12
CA GLU A 93 6.44 17.41 36.47
C GLU A 93 7.27 16.61 37.49
N ALA A 94 8.02 17.31 38.36
CA ALA A 94 8.76 16.69 39.45
C ALA A 94 7.79 16.07 40.48
N THR A 95 8.13 14.89 41.00
CA THR A 95 7.33 14.18 42.02
C THR A 95 8.22 13.54 43.08
N ALA A 96 7.81 13.69 44.34
CA ALA A 96 8.47 13.05 45.49
C ALA A 96 8.04 11.59 45.69
N ALA A 97 6.98 11.13 45.00
CA ALA A 97 6.45 9.78 45.12
C ALA A 97 6.92 8.89 43.95
N GLN A 98 7.52 7.74 44.25
CA GLN A 98 7.73 6.63 43.30
C GLN A 98 6.41 5.89 43.01
N LEU A 99 5.38 6.58 42.53
CA LEU A 99 4.10 5.97 42.15
C LEU A 99 3.85 6.10 40.65
N GLU A 100 3.19 5.07 40.10
CA GLU A 100 2.86 4.81 38.69
C GLU A 100 1.83 5.81 38.10
N GLU A 101 1.87 7.09 38.46
CA GLU A 101 1.03 8.09 37.82
C GLU A 101 1.59 8.41 36.43
N ILE A 102 0.98 7.81 35.40
CA ILE A 102 1.27 8.10 34.00
C ILE A 102 0.33 9.20 33.53
N VAL A 103 0.89 10.37 33.23
CA VAL A 103 0.14 11.47 32.64
C VAL A 103 -0.08 11.16 31.16
N VAL A 104 -1.33 10.90 30.78
CA VAL A 104 -1.71 10.62 29.38
C VAL A 104 -2.14 11.91 28.70
N THR A 105 -1.43 12.31 27.66
CA THR A 105 -1.78 13.47 26.83
C THR A 105 -2.06 13.02 25.40
N GLU A 106 -3.04 13.64 24.75
CA GLU A 106 -3.24 13.46 23.31
C GLU A 106 -2.29 14.37 22.53
N TYR A 107 -1.74 13.82 21.46
CA TYR A 107 -0.87 14.55 20.57
C TYR A 107 -1.63 15.60 19.76
N ALA A 108 -1.25 16.88 19.90
CA ALA A 108 -1.76 17.95 19.05
C ALA A 108 -0.82 18.17 17.85
N ILE A 109 -1.37 18.14 16.63
CA ILE A 109 -0.61 18.38 15.40
C ILE A 109 -0.13 19.85 15.38
N PRO A 110 1.18 20.13 15.34
CA PRO A 110 1.69 21.49 15.30
C PRO A 110 1.29 22.16 13.99
N LEU A 111 0.80 23.39 14.09
CA LEU A 111 0.30 24.19 12.96
C LEU A 111 1.39 24.54 11.92
N ILE A 112 2.66 24.48 12.31
CA ILE A 112 3.80 24.78 11.45
C ILE A 112 4.83 23.66 11.57
N SER A 113 5.13 23.00 10.44
CA SER A 113 6.23 22.04 10.35
C SER A 113 7.54 22.77 10.11
N LYS A 114 8.47 22.70 11.06
CA LYS A 114 9.78 23.37 11.00
C LYS A 114 10.75 22.73 9.99
N ASP A 115 10.43 21.57 9.44
CA ASP A 115 11.30 20.75 8.58
C ASP A 115 10.76 20.54 7.16
N ASN A 116 9.72 21.29 6.76
CA ASN A 116 9.08 21.09 5.46
C ASN A 116 9.90 21.72 4.33
N THR A 117 11.01 21.07 3.95
CA THR A 117 11.92 21.49 2.88
C THR A 117 11.54 20.90 1.52
N VAL A 118 10.66 19.91 1.50
CA VAL A 118 10.23 19.17 0.31
C VAL A 118 8.82 19.61 -0.08
N SER A 119 8.62 19.93 -1.34
CA SER A 119 7.29 20.25 -1.84
C SER A 119 6.50 18.97 -2.08
N GLY A 120 5.29 18.87 -1.54
CA GLY A 120 4.53 17.63 -1.52
C GLY A 120 3.54 17.55 -0.38
N GLY A 121 3.10 16.33 -0.05
CA GLY A 121 2.15 16.09 1.04
C GLY A 121 2.16 14.63 1.49
N HIS A 122 1.71 14.42 2.73
CA HIS A 122 1.48 13.10 3.30
C HIS A 122 -0.02 12.93 3.54
N VAL A 123 -0.56 11.78 3.17
CA VAL A 123 -1.93 11.38 3.45
C VAL A 123 -1.86 10.17 4.37
N THR A 124 -2.40 10.31 5.57
CA THR A 124 -2.35 9.30 6.64
C THR A 124 -3.49 8.29 6.53
N ALA A 125 -3.37 7.14 7.20
CA ALA A 125 -4.41 6.11 7.24
C ALA A 125 -5.78 6.65 7.68
N GLU A 126 -5.82 7.62 8.60
CA GLU A 126 -7.06 8.23 9.07
C GLU A 126 -7.74 9.07 7.99
N GLU A 127 -6.96 9.85 7.23
CA GLU A 127 -7.47 10.62 6.09
C GLU A 127 -7.91 9.68 4.96
N ILE A 128 -7.11 8.65 4.67
CA ILE A 128 -7.43 7.62 3.65
C ILE A 128 -8.74 6.90 3.98
N ALA A 129 -9.02 6.62 5.27
CA ALA A 129 -10.26 5.98 5.69
C ALA A 129 -11.51 6.85 5.42
N LYS A 130 -11.34 8.18 5.35
CA LYS A 130 -12.41 9.14 5.04
C LYS A 130 -12.54 9.38 3.53
N MET A 131 -11.61 8.89 2.72
CA MET A 131 -11.64 9.05 1.27
C MET A 131 -12.49 7.97 0.59
N PRO A 132 -13.22 8.33 -0.49
CA PRO A 132 -13.91 7.35 -1.33
C PRO A 132 -12.94 6.50 -2.15
N ASN A 133 -11.76 7.04 -2.45
CA ASN A 133 -10.74 6.40 -3.27
C ASN A 133 -9.93 5.39 -2.46
N ARG A 134 -9.70 4.22 -3.06
CA ARG A 134 -9.12 3.06 -2.37
C ARG A 134 -7.73 2.65 -2.85
N SER A 135 -7.25 3.25 -3.94
CA SER A 135 -5.94 2.95 -4.52
C SER A 135 -4.89 3.98 -4.09
N ALA A 136 -3.64 3.55 -3.91
CA ALA A 136 -2.54 4.47 -3.59
C ALA A 136 -2.33 5.56 -4.65
N ASN A 137 -2.60 5.25 -5.93
CA ASN A 137 -2.56 6.22 -7.03
C ASN A 137 -3.64 7.29 -6.87
N ALA A 138 -4.88 6.88 -6.62
CA ALA A 138 -6.00 7.79 -6.46
C ALA A 138 -5.86 8.64 -5.18
N ILE A 139 -5.35 8.06 -4.08
CA ILE A 139 -5.01 8.80 -2.85
C ILE A 139 -3.96 9.88 -3.16
N ALA A 140 -2.91 9.57 -3.92
CA ALA A 140 -1.89 10.55 -4.27
C ALA A 140 -2.43 11.76 -5.06
N THR A 141 -3.55 11.60 -5.79
CA THR A 141 -4.18 12.72 -6.51
C THR A 141 -4.79 13.79 -5.58
N SER A 142 -5.00 13.48 -4.30
CA SER A 142 -5.45 14.50 -3.33
C SER A 142 -4.34 15.48 -2.97
N VAL A 143 -3.08 15.19 -3.31
CA VAL A 143 -1.95 16.08 -3.07
C VAL A 143 -1.82 17.07 -4.23
N GLY A 144 -1.89 18.37 -3.92
CA GLY A 144 -1.80 19.44 -4.91
C GLY A 144 -0.51 19.36 -5.75
N GLY A 145 -0.65 19.31 -7.07
CA GLY A 145 0.46 19.12 -8.02
C GLY A 145 0.52 17.73 -8.65
N VAL A 146 -0.34 16.80 -8.22
CA VAL A 146 -0.65 15.55 -8.92
C VAL A 146 -1.92 15.74 -9.74
N PHE A 147 -1.82 15.67 -11.05
CA PHE A 147 -2.95 15.69 -11.96
C PHE A 147 -3.67 14.34 -11.94
N SER A 148 -5.00 14.36 -11.95
CA SER A 148 -5.85 13.17 -12.05
C SER A 148 -6.45 13.09 -13.43
N ALA A 149 -6.31 11.93 -14.09
CA ALA A 149 -7.01 11.60 -15.33
C ALA A 149 -8.01 10.48 -14.99
N ASP A 150 -9.30 10.78 -15.07
CA ASP A 150 -10.40 9.84 -14.79
C ASP A 150 -10.34 9.18 -13.39
N GLY A 151 -9.87 9.93 -12.38
CA GLY A 151 -9.77 9.44 -11.00
C GLY A 151 -8.50 8.63 -10.70
N GLU A 152 -7.68 8.36 -11.72
CA GLU A 152 -6.38 7.74 -11.58
C GLU A 152 -5.24 8.76 -11.74
N ARG A 153 -4.06 8.41 -11.23
CA ARG A 153 -2.89 9.28 -11.28
C ARG A 153 -2.48 9.53 -12.73
N GLY A 154 -2.54 10.80 -13.14
CA GLY A 154 -1.98 11.30 -14.38
C GLY A 154 -0.55 11.80 -14.18
N GLU A 155 -0.31 13.06 -14.49
CA GLU A 155 1.00 13.70 -14.47
C GLU A 155 1.34 14.27 -13.09
N VAL A 156 2.61 14.24 -12.69
CA VAL A 156 3.06 14.88 -11.46
C VAL A 156 3.94 16.07 -11.84
N ARG A 157 3.45 17.29 -11.60
CA ARG A 157 4.07 18.54 -12.05
C ARG A 157 4.45 18.57 -13.54
N GLY A 158 3.58 18.03 -14.40
CA GLY A 158 3.80 17.95 -15.85
C GLY A 158 4.85 16.92 -16.28
N ALA A 159 5.42 16.14 -15.35
CA ALA A 159 6.21 14.98 -15.69
C ALA A 159 5.29 13.83 -16.11
N ARG A 160 5.74 13.07 -17.12
CA ARG A 160 5.01 11.90 -17.62
C ARG A 160 4.90 10.82 -16.55
N SER A 161 3.92 9.93 -16.71
CA SER A 161 3.64 8.86 -15.74
C SER A 161 4.80 7.89 -15.55
N ASP A 162 5.66 7.70 -16.56
CA ASP A 162 6.88 6.90 -16.51
C ASP A 162 8.05 7.59 -15.77
N GLN A 163 7.98 8.91 -15.59
CA GLN A 163 8.94 9.71 -14.84
C GLN A 163 8.57 9.85 -13.36
N THR A 164 7.38 9.39 -12.97
CA THR A 164 6.91 9.36 -11.58
C THR A 164 7.09 7.97 -11.00
N ILE A 165 8.06 7.81 -10.11
CA ILE A 165 8.40 6.51 -9.52
C ILE A 165 7.53 6.27 -8.29
N MET A 166 6.95 5.08 -8.19
CA MET A 166 6.26 4.63 -6.98
C MET A 166 7.12 3.65 -6.20
N TYR A 167 7.19 3.84 -4.88
CA TYR A 167 7.76 2.90 -3.93
C TYR A 167 6.69 2.37 -2.99
N ILE A 168 6.75 1.08 -2.67
CA ILE A 168 5.95 0.44 -1.62
C ILE A 168 6.95 -0.20 -0.65
N ASP A 169 6.98 0.23 0.61
CA ASP A 169 7.89 -0.25 1.64
C ASP A 169 9.37 -0.32 1.20
N GLY A 170 9.85 0.70 0.52
CA GLY A 170 11.23 0.82 0.02
C GLY A 170 11.46 0.18 -1.34
N ILE A 171 10.50 -0.59 -1.85
CA ILE A 171 10.64 -1.32 -3.12
C ILE A 171 10.07 -0.49 -4.27
N ARG A 172 10.87 -0.26 -5.32
CA ARG A 172 10.39 0.35 -6.56
C ARG A 172 9.38 -0.57 -7.25
N VAL A 173 8.19 -0.04 -7.54
CA VAL A 173 7.12 -0.78 -8.19
C VAL A 173 7.40 -0.94 -9.69
N LEU A 174 7.52 -2.18 -10.17
CA LEU A 174 7.71 -2.52 -11.59
C LEU A 174 6.43 -3.04 -12.28
N GLY A 175 5.44 -3.45 -11.50
CA GLY A 175 4.19 -4.05 -11.97
C GLY A 175 2.99 -3.35 -11.37
N SER A 176 2.07 -4.11 -10.78
CA SER A 176 0.89 -3.53 -10.14
C SER A 176 1.26 -2.74 -8.88
N SER A 177 0.72 -1.53 -8.75
CA SER A 177 0.74 -0.71 -7.53
C SER A 177 -0.47 -0.97 -6.62
N SER A 178 -1.37 -1.87 -7.00
CA SER A 178 -2.63 -2.10 -6.28
C SER A 178 -2.37 -2.68 -4.90
N LEU A 179 -2.82 -2.03 -3.84
CA LEU A 179 -2.76 -2.49 -2.44
C LEU A 179 -4.17 -2.44 -1.85
N PRO A 180 -4.53 -3.36 -0.93
CA PRO A 180 -5.77 -3.21 -0.19
C PRO A 180 -5.74 -1.91 0.58
N GLN A 181 -6.82 -1.12 0.55
CA GLN A 181 -6.88 0.17 1.27
C GLN A 181 -6.56 0.00 2.76
N SER A 182 -7.02 -1.12 3.34
CA SER A 182 -6.77 -1.46 4.75
C SER A 182 -5.28 -1.66 5.07
N ALA A 183 -4.43 -1.97 4.09
CA ALA A 183 -2.99 -2.12 4.22
C ALA A 183 -2.21 -0.80 4.18
N ILE A 184 -2.82 0.29 3.72
CA ILE A 184 -2.09 1.54 3.52
C ILE A 184 -2.03 2.30 4.85
N GLU A 185 -0.82 2.53 5.35
CA GLU A 185 -0.59 3.38 6.54
C GLU A 185 -0.42 4.85 6.13
N GLN A 186 0.32 5.09 5.04
CA GLN A 186 0.61 6.43 4.56
C GLN A 186 0.91 6.44 3.07
N VAL A 187 0.45 7.47 2.37
CA VAL A 187 0.90 7.84 1.02
C VAL A 187 1.60 9.19 1.10
N SER A 188 2.87 9.23 0.74
CA SER A 188 3.69 10.43 0.70
C SER A 188 4.00 10.77 -0.75
N VAL A 189 3.69 11.99 -1.17
CA VAL A 189 3.98 12.47 -2.51
C VAL A 189 5.05 13.54 -2.43
N PHE A 190 6.18 13.31 -3.09
CA PHE A 190 7.27 14.27 -3.22
C PHE A 190 7.27 14.82 -4.65
N LEU A 191 7.06 16.12 -4.78
CA LEU A 191 6.93 16.81 -6.06
C LEU A 191 8.22 17.53 -6.49
N GLY A 192 9.16 17.73 -5.57
CA GLY A 192 10.44 18.41 -5.83
C GLY A 192 11.22 18.64 -4.55
N GLY A 193 12.53 18.82 -4.66
CA GLY A 193 13.44 18.71 -3.51
C GLY A 193 13.63 17.25 -3.09
N LEU A 194 13.69 16.34 -4.07
CA LEU A 194 13.71 14.90 -3.83
C LEU A 194 14.95 14.53 -2.99
N PRO A 195 14.77 13.80 -1.86
CA PRO A 195 15.90 13.31 -1.09
C PRO A 195 16.85 12.50 -1.97
N ALA A 196 18.16 12.69 -1.81
CA ALA A 196 19.18 12.04 -2.63
C ALA A 196 19.08 10.50 -2.65
N GLN A 197 18.45 9.92 -1.63
CA GLN A 197 18.16 8.49 -1.53
C GLN A 197 17.28 7.97 -2.67
N TYR A 198 16.57 8.81 -3.42
CA TYR A 198 15.67 8.35 -4.48
C TYR A 198 16.26 8.39 -5.90
N GLY A 199 17.57 8.64 -6.02
CA GLY A 199 18.35 8.37 -7.22
C GLY A 199 17.84 9.07 -8.49
N ASP A 200 17.40 8.28 -9.48
CA ASP A 200 17.08 8.69 -10.85
C ASP A 200 15.66 9.26 -11.04
N ALA A 201 14.91 9.49 -9.97
CA ALA A 201 13.59 10.11 -10.05
C ALA A 201 13.69 11.55 -10.59
N ARG A 202 13.16 11.79 -11.80
CA ARG A 202 13.18 13.10 -12.47
C ARG A 202 11.88 13.90 -12.33
N GLY A 203 10.75 13.20 -12.18
CA GLY A 203 9.44 13.80 -11.97
C GLY A 203 9.11 13.90 -10.48
N GLY A 204 8.07 13.20 -10.06
CA GLY A 204 7.71 13.04 -8.65
C GLY A 204 7.98 11.63 -8.12
N ILE A 205 7.90 11.49 -6.80
CA ILE A 205 7.96 10.20 -6.12
C ILE A 205 6.67 10.03 -5.33
N ILE A 206 6.04 8.86 -5.48
CA ILE A 206 4.96 8.46 -4.60
C ILE A 206 5.49 7.34 -3.74
N ASN A 207 5.55 7.59 -2.46
CA ASN A 207 5.97 6.62 -1.48
C ASN A 207 4.79 6.11 -0.68
N VAL A 208 4.60 4.80 -0.64
CA VAL A 208 3.54 4.13 0.09
C VAL A 208 4.16 3.28 1.21
N THR A 209 3.69 3.48 2.42
CA THR A 209 4.06 2.68 3.59
C THR A 209 2.88 1.82 3.99
N THR A 210 3.12 0.52 4.19
CA THR A 210 2.07 -0.40 4.65
C THR A 210 1.97 -0.46 6.17
N LYS A 211 0.78 -0.81 6.65
CA LYS A 211 0.50 -0.98 8.08
C LYS A 211 1.38 -2.06 8.68
N GLY A 212 1.79 -1.78 9.92
CA GLY A 212 2.52 -2.71 10.76
C GLY A 212 1.60 -3.53 11.67
N PRO A 213 2.20 -4.38 12.50
CA PRO A 213 1.47 -5.12 13.52
C PRO A 213 0.91 -4.22 14.62
N SER A 214 0.01 -4.78 15.43
CA SER A 214 -0.66 -4.07 16.52
C SER A 214 -0.53 -4.79 17.87
N ARG A 215 -0.72 -4.06 18.98
CA ARG A 215 -0.66 -4.62 20.37
C ARG A 215 -1.79 -5.58 20.62
N THR A 216 -2.92 -5.26 20.03
CA THR A 216 -4.19 -5.92 20.20
C THR A 216 -4.53 -6.63 18.92
N PHE A 217 -5.18 -7.78 19.07
CA PHE A 217 -5.79 -8.43 17.95
C PHE A 217 -6.86 -7.50 17.35
N GLY A 218 -6.80 -7.30 16.04
CA GLY A 218 -7.79 -6.58 15.26
C GLY A 218 -8.10 -7.36 13.99
N ALA A 219 -9.37 -7.41 13.62
CA ALA A 219 -9.83 -8.03 12.40
C ALA A 219 -10.94 -7.18 11.78
N GLY A 220 -10.96 -7.11 10.46
CA GLY A 220 -12.00 -6.43 9.70
C GLY A 220 -12.36 -7.24 8.47
N ILE A 221 -13.65 -7.28 8.16
CA ILE A 221 -14.17 -7.86 6.92
C ILE A 221 -15.10 -6.82 6.29
N GLU A 222 -14.96 -6.63 4.98
CA GLU A 222 -15.79 -5.74 4.18
C GLU A 222 -16.34 -6.52 3.00
N LEU A 223 -17.65 -6.43 2.78
CA LEU A 223 -18.34 -7.03 1.65
C LEU A 223 -19.01 -5.95 0.84
N GLU A 224 -18.78 -5.95 -0.46
CA GLU A 224 -19.42 -5.03 -1.40
C GLU A 224 -19.96 -5.83 -2.58
N THR A 225 -21.17 -5.50 -3.04
CA THR A 225 -21.71 -6.09 -4.27
C THR A 225 -22.67 -5.15 -4.97
N SER A 226 -22.59 -5.08 -6.30
CA SER A 226 -23.55 -4.39 -7.17
C SER A 226 -24.42 -5.34 -7.98
N LYS A 227 -24.29 -6.66 -7.77
CA LYS A 227 -24.98 -7.70 -8.57
C LYS A 227 -26.51 -7.55 -8.64
N PHE A 228 -27.10 -6.87 -7.66
CA PHE A 228 -28.55 -6.62 -7.60
C PHE A 228 -28.95 -5.18 -7.96
N LEU A 229 -27.98 -4.34 -8.34
CA LEU A 229 -28.16 -2.91 -8.61
C LEU A 229 -27.88 -2.56 -10.07
N ASP A 230 -27.03 -3.34 -10.75
CA ASP A 230 -26.67 -3.16 -12.15
C ASP A 230 -26.52 -4.50 -12.88
N ALA A 231 -26.31 -4.44 -14.20
CA ALA A 231 -26.10 -5.62 -15.04
C ALA A 231 -24.62 -6.03 -15.16
N TYR A 232 -23.69 -5.23 -14.64
CA TYR A 232 -22.24 -5.37 -14.84
C TYR A 232 -21.56 -6.14 -13.70
N GLY A 233 -22.24 -6.26 -12.56
CA GLY A 233 -21.93 -7.18 -11.47
C GLY A 233 -20.54 -6.99 -10.89
N HIS A 234 -20.42 -6.15 -9.86
CA HIS A 234 -19.23 -6.09 -9.00
C HIS A 234 -19.46 -6.89 -7.72
N SER A 235 -18.45 -7.59 -7.24
CA SER A 235 -18.42 -8.16 -5.88
C SER A 235 -17.00 -8.11 -5.32
N ARG A 236 -16.86 -7.66 -4.08
CA ARG A 236 -15.57 -7.57 -3.38
C ARG A 236 -15.70 -8.11 -1.97
N LEU A 237 -14.71 -8.91 -1.58
CA LEU A 237 -14.44 -9.30 -0.20
C LEU A 237 -13.08 -8.70 0.19
N GLY A 238 -13.12 -7.70 1.06
CA GLY A 238 -11.94 -7.15 1.73
C GLY A 238 -11.79 -7.76 3.12
N PHE A 239 -10.56 -8.04 3.54
CA PHE A 239 -10.28 -8.44 4.91
C PHE A 239 -8.96 -7.84 5.40
N ASN A 240 -8.84 -7.70 6.72
CA ASN A 240 -7.58 -7.41 7.39
C ASN A 240 -7.53 -8.12 8.75
N LEU A 241 -6.32 -8.44 9.16
CA LEU A 241 -6.02 -9.12 10.41
C LEU A 241 -4.68 -8.61 10.92
N GLN A 242 -4.63 -8.23 12.20
CA GLN A 242 -3.42 -7.72 12.82
C GLN A 242 -3.33 -8.13 14.28
N GLY A 243 -2.11 -8.19 14.81
CA GLY A 243 -1.91 -8.38 16.24
C GLY A 243 -0.53 -8.92 16.60
N PRO A 244 -0.31 -9.24 17.88
CA PRO A 244 0.90 -9.92 18.31
C PRO A 244 0.77 -11.44 18.10
N LEU A 245 1.75 -12.05 17.43
CA LEU A 245 1.92 -13.52 17.47
C LEU A 245 2.56 -13.95 18.79
N ILE A 246 3.56 -13.20 19.26
CA ILE A 246 4.24 -13.43 20.54
C ILE A 246 4.25 -12.14 21.34
N LYS A 247 3.64 -12.18 22.52
CA LYS A 247 3.70 -11.09 23.52
C LYS A 247 4.98 -11.22 24.32
N GLY A 248 5.64 -10.10 24.59
CA GLY A 248 6.77 -9.99 25.50
C GLY A 248 6.35 -10.18 26.96
N LYS A 249 7.32 -10.05 27.88
CA LYS A 249 7.06 -10.17 29.33
C LYS A 249 5.99 -9.16 29.77
N LYS A 250 5.13 -9.58 30.71
CA LYS A 250 3.95 -8.83 31.20
C LYS A 250 4.26 -7.38 31.60
N ASP A 251 5.45 -7.09 32.11
CA ASP A 251 5.82 -5.75 32.63
C ASP A 251 6.25 -4.74 31.55
N GLU A 252 6.58 -5.19 30.34
CA GLU A 252 7.03 -4.29 29.26
C GLU A 252 5.94 -3.97 28.23
N GLY A 253 4.78 -4.62 28.25
CA GLY A 253 3.67 -4.33 27.32
C GLY A 253 4.00 -4.51 25.83
N THR A 254 5.15 -5.13 25.52
CA THR A 254 5.73 -5.17 24.18
C THR A 254 5.41 -6.42 23.39
N SER A 255 5.22 -6.31 22.06
CA SER A 255 5.20 -7.49 21.18
C SER A 255 6.61 -7.82 20.72
N LEU A 256 6.99 -9.10 20.79
CA LEU A 256 8.27 -9.61 20.26
C LEU A 256 8.15 -10.02 18.80
N LEU A 257 6.95 -10.46 18.40
CA LEU A 257 6.63 -10.88 17.05
C LEU A 257 5.20 -10.41 16.76
N GLY A 258 5.05 -9.53 15.79
CA GLY A 258 3.78 -9.00 15.34
C GLY A 258 3.52 -9.31 13.88
N TYR A 259 2.25 -9.37 13.50
CA TYR A 259 1.83 -9.53 12.12
C TYR A 259 0.74 -8.54 11.71
N PHE A 260 0.69 -8.27 10.41
CA PHE A 260 -0.39 -7.60 9.70
C PHE A 260 -0.63 -8.35 8.39
N ILE A 261 -1.88 -8.66 8.07
CA ILE A 261 -2.30 -9.31 6.83
C ILE A 261 -3.56 -8.60 6.34
N SER A 262 -3.65 -8.40 5.04
CA SER A 262 -4.82 -7.84 4.39
C SER A 262 -5.00 -8.44 3.00
N GLY A 263 -6.24 -8.43 2.53
CA GLY A 263 -6.53 -8.87 1.19
C GLY A 263 -7.82 -8.30 0.64
N ASP A 264 -7.87 -8.20 -0.68
CA ASP A 264 -9.04 -7.89 -1.47
C ASP A 264 -9.21 -8.96 -2.54
N LEU A 265 -10.35 -9.63 -2.53
CA LEU A 265 -10.81 -10.53 -3.59
C LEU A 265 -11.93 -9.82 -4.34
N THR A 266 -11.78 -9.67 -5.65
CA THR A 266 -12.74 -8.97 -6.50
C THR A 266 -13.23 -9.87 -7.62
N TYR A 267 -14.51 -9.78 -7.92
CA TYR A 267 -15.15 -10.37 -9.09
C TYR A 267 -15.90 -9.26 -9.82
N ARG A 268 -15.69 -9.18 -11.13
CA ARG A 268 -16.39 -8.27 -12.03
C ARG A 268 -16.93 -9.08 -13.19
N GLU A 269 -18.23 -8.99 -13.42
CA GLU A 269 -18.87 -9.69 -14.54
C GLU A 269 -18.55 -8.99 -15.87
N ASP A 270 -18.57 -7.65 -15.87
CA ASP A 270 -18.09 -6.82 -16.96
C ASP A 270 -17.19 -5.69 -16.44
N SER A 271 -15.91 -5.75 -16.81
CA SER A 271 -14.92 -4.74 -16.41
C SER A 271 -14.84 -3.53 -17.36
N ARG A 272 -15.54 -3.56 -18.50
CA ARG A 272 -15.47 -2.52 -19.54
C ARG A 272 -16.84 -2.31 -20.20
N PRO A 273 -17.85 -1.87 -19.42
CA PRO A 273 -19.20 -1.71 -19.92
C PRO A 273 -19.28 -0.73 -21.09
N LEU A 274 -20.15 -1.02 -22.04
CA LEU A 274 -20.44 -0.15 -23.18
C LEU A 274 -21.72 0.63 -22.92
N ALA A 275 -21.71 1.94 -23.17
CA ALA A 275 -22.86 2.82 -22.89
C ALA A 275 -24.17 2.34 -23.54
N ASN A 276 -24.07 1.74 -24.74
CA ASN A 276 -25.22 1.28 -25.52
C ASN A 276 -25.40 -0.24 -25.49
N GLY A 277 -24.64 -0.97 -24.66
CA GLY A 277 -24.57 -2.43 -24.69
C GLY A 277 -23.87 -2.99 -25.94
N VAL A 278 -24.04 -4.29 -26.16
CA VAL A 278 -23.45 -5.04 -27.27
C VAL A 278 -24.47 -5.99 -27.89
N TYR A 279 -24.54 -6.03 -29.22
CA TYR A 279 -25.33 -7.03 -29.93
C TYR A 279 -24.56 -8.34 -30.02
N VAL A 280 -25.23 -9.43 -29.64
CA VAL A 280 -24.69 -10.79 -29.61
C VAL A 280 -25.67 -11.70 -30.32
N ALA A 281 -25.19 -12.55 -31.23
CA ALA A 281 -25.99 -13.57 -31.86
C ALA A 281 -26.69 -14.43 -30.80
N ASN A 282 -27.98 -14.69 -31.00
CA ASN A 282 -28.71 -15.59 -30.13
C ASN A 282 -28.22 -17.03 -30.34
N ASP A 283 -28.44 -17.88 -29.34
CA ASP A 283 -27.92 -19.25 -29.33
C ASP A 283 -28.40 -20.07 -30.54
N ASN A 284 -29.63 -19.84 -31.00
CA ASN A 284 -30.19 -20.52 -32.17
C ASN A 284 -29.41 -20.20 -33.45
N TYR A 285 -29.13 -18.91 -33.69
CA TYR A 285 -28.39 -18.48 -34.86
C TYR A 285 -26.93 -18.90 -34.75
N LEU A 286 -26.33 -18.78 -33.58
CA LEU A 286 -24.95 -19.22 -33.35
C LEU A 286 -24.79 -20.73 -33.64
N ASN A 287 -25.70 -21.57 -33.16
CA ASN A 287 -25.71 -23.00 -33.47
C ASN A 287 -25.88 -23.25 -34.98
N SER A 288 -26.76 -22.50 -35.65
CA SER A 288 -26.93 -22.63 -37.11
C SER A 288 -25.67 -22.27 -37.89
N LEU A 289 -24.89 -21.29 -37.41
CA LEU A 289 -23.60 -20.93 -38.01
C LEU A 289 -22.54 -22.01 -37.78
N GLN A 290 -22.58 -22.71 -36.65
CA GLN A 290 -21.67 -23.81 -36.36
C GLN A 290 -22.00 -25.05 -37.20
N ASP A 291 -23.29 -25.38 -37.34
CA ASP A 291 -23.75 -26.52 -38.15
C ASP A 291 -23.58 -26.28 -39.65
N SER A 292 -23.72 -25.04 -40.10
CA SER A 292 -23.63 -24.65 -41.50
C SER A 292 -22.95 -23.29 -41.63
N PRO A 293 -21.60 -23.23 -41.58
CA PRO A 293 -20.87 -21.96 -41.65
C PRO A 293 -20.88 -21.34 -43.05
N LEU A 294 -21.06 -22.16 -44.08
CA LEU A 294 -20.99 -21.76 -45.48
C LEU A 294 -22.33 -21.96 -46.17
N ARG A 295 -22.67 -21.04 -47.08
CA ARG A 295 -23.74 -21.21 -48.06
C ARG A 295 -23.18 -21.11 -49.47
N GLN A 296 -23.77 -21.84 -50.41
CA GLN A 296 -23.40 -21.75 -51.82
C GLN A 296 -23.79 -20.40 -52.41
N THR A 297 -22.95 -19.88 -53.33
CA THR A 297 -23.17 -18.59 -54.00
C THR A 297 -24.31 -18.63 -55.03
N GLY A 298 -24.71 -19.82 -55.48
CA GLY A 298 -25.68 -20.00 -56.56
C GLY A 298 -25.17 -19.58 -57.94
N LEU A 299 -23.89 -19.21 -58.06
CA LEU A 299 -23.24 -18.84 -59.32
C LEU A 299 -22.74 -20.10 -60.05
N SER A 300 -22.80 -20.09 -61.38
CA SER A 300 -22.31 -21.18 -62.23
C SER A 300 -20.80 -21.43 -62.11
N SER A 301 -20.04 -20.44 -61.64
CA SER A 301 -18.61 -20.55 -61.34
C SER A 301 -18.30 -21.25 -60.01
N GLY A 302 -19.32 -21.62 -59.22
CA GLY A 302 -19.16 -22.13 -57.86
C GLY A 302 -18.77 -21.05 -56.85
N GLY A 303 -18.53 -21.47 -55.60
CA GLY A 303 -18.12 -20.60 -54.50
C GLY A 303 -19.03 -20.69 -53.28
N THR A 304 -18.57 -20.09 -52.18
CA THR A 304 -19.29 -20.05 -50.90
C THR A 304 -19.24 -18.67 -50.28
N TYR A 305 -20.33 -18.27 -49.60
CA TYR A 305 -20.36 -17.14 -48.67
C TYR A 305 -20.39 -17.65 -47.23
N LEU A 306 -19.96 -16.80 -46.29
CA LEU A 306 -20.10 -17.04 -44.86
C LEU A 306 -21.54 -16.76 -44.45
N ASN A 307 -22.22 -17.72 -43.80
CA ASN A 307 -23.59 -17.49 -43.33
C ASN A 307 -23.68 -16.34 -42.33
N GLY A 308 -22.61 -16.06 -41.58
CA GLY A 308 -22.55 -14.94 -40.63
C GLY A 308 -22.66 -13.55 -41.28
N GLU A 309 -22.38 -13.41 -42.58
CA GLU A 309 -22.57 -12.15 -43.31
C GLU A 309 -24.05 -11.82 -43.57
N PHE A 310 -24.95 -12.79 -43.37
CA PHE A 310 -26.39 -12.65 -43.61
C PHE A 310 -27.21 -12.51 -42.32
N ALA A 311 -26.54 -12.26 -41.18
CA ALA A 311 -27.20 -12.07 -39.90
C ALA A 311 -28.18 -10.89 -39.94
N ARG A 312 -29.38 -11.10 -39.39
CA ARG A 312 -30.43 -10.08 -39.27
C ARG A 312 -30.58 -9.63 -37.83
N THR A 313 -31.25 -8.50 -37.63
CA THR A 313 -31.56 -8.02 -36.28
C THR A 313 -32.37 -9.03 -35.45
N SER A 314 -33.20 -9.86 -36.09
CA SER A 314 -33.92 -10.96 -35.42
C SER A 314 -33.00 -12.05 -34.85
N ASP A 315 -31.80 -12.17 -35.40
CA ASP A 315 -30.82 -13.18 -35.06
C ASP A 315 -29.88 -12.71 -33.92
N LEU A 316 -30.01 -11.44 -33.53
CA LEU A 316 -29.18 -10.78 -32.52
C LEU A 316 -30.02 -10.42 -31.29
N SER A 317 -29.36 -10.44 -30.14
CA SER A 317 -29.88 -9.99 -28.85
C SER A 317 -29.01 -8.84 -28.33
N LEU A 318 -29.64 -7.77 -27.84
CA LEU A 318 -28.92 -6.67 -27.21
C LEU A 318 -28.65 -7.02 -25.74
N GLN A 319 -27.38 -7.15 -25.38
CA GLN A 319 -26.94 -7.39 -24.00
C GLN A 319 -26.36 -6.11 -23.42
N LYS A 320 -26.74 -5.78 -22.17
CA LYS A 320 -26.21 -4.59 -21.47
C LYS A 320 -24.75 -4.78 -21.07
N ALA A 321 -24.43 -5.94 -20.51
CA ALA A 321 -23.07 -6.31 -20.13
C ALA A 321 -22.39 -7.09 -21.26
N ASN A 322 -21.08 -6.95 -21.37
CA ASN A 322 -20.31 -7.70 -22.33
C ASN A 322 -20.31 -9.20 -21.99
N PRO A 323 -20.69 -10.07 -22.94
CA PRO A 323 -20.62 -11.50 -22.71
C PRO A 323 -19.17 -11.94 -22.52
N ASN A 324 -18.97 -12.86 -21.59
CA ASN A 324 -17.70 -13.56 -21.40
C ASN A 324 -16.50 -12.59 -21.19
N ALA A 325 -16.72 -11.54 -20.39
CA ALA A 325 -15.75 -10.49 -20.08
C ALA A 325 -15.39 -10.42 -18.58
N THR A 326 -15.61 -11.53 -17.87
CA THR A 326 -15.42 -11.62 -16.42
C THR A 326 -13.96 -11.40 -16.04
N ARG A 327 -13.75 -10.77 -14.87
CA ARG A 327 -12.44 -10.61 -14.22
C ARG A 327 -12.49 -11.02 -12.76
N TYR A 328 -11.44 -11.71 -12.35
CA TYR A 328 -11.15 -12.08 -10.97
C TYR A 328 -9.85 -11.39 -10.56
N GLY A 329 -9.90 -10.62 -9.49
CA GLY A 329 -8.74 -9.95 -8.92
C GLY A 329 -8.44 -10.47 -7.52
N ILE A 330 -7.18 -10.75 -7.24
CA ILE A 330 -6.64 -11.05 -5.92
C ILE A 330 -5.60 -9.99 -5.63
N ASN A 331 -5.70 -9.35 -4.47
CA ASN A 331 -4.69 -8.43 -3.98
C ASN A 331 -4.44 -8.74 -2.51
N LEU A 332 -3.23 -9.19 -2.18
CA LEU A 332 -2.83 -9.55 -0.82
C LEU A 332 -1.62 -8.73 -0.41
N SER A 333 -1.60 -8.28 0.84
CA SER A 333 -0.46 -7.61 1.44
C SER A 333 -0.27 -8.10 2.86
N GLY A 334 0.96 -8.41 3.24
CA GLY A 334 1.30 -8.91 4.56
C GLY A 334 2.65 -8.41 5.04
N LYS A 335 2.77 -8.26 6.36
CA LYS A 335 3.99 -7.84 7.04
C LYS A 335 4.12 -8.53 8.38
N ILE A 336 5.33 -8.94 8.71
CA ILE A 336 5.71 -9.54 9.98
C ILE A 336 6.90 -8.76 10.52
N ASP A 337 6.79 -8.26 11.73
CA ASP A 337 7.90 -7.58 12.41
C ASP A 337 8.34 -8.39 13.63
N VAL A 338 9.64 -8.65 13.68
CA VAL A 338 10.32 -9.42 14.73
C VAL A 338 11.30 -8.50 15.45
N ARG A 339 11.13 -8.39 16.76
CA ARG A 339 12.11 -7.73 17.62
C ARG A 339 13.09 -8.76 18.15
N THR A 340 14.31 -8.75 17.62
CA THR A 340 15.37 -9.68 18.04
C THR A 340 16.14 -9.17 19.25
N SER A 341 16.27 -7.85 19.42
CA SER A 341 16.86 -7.20 20.60
C SER A 341 16.20 -5.83 20.86
N LYS A 342 16.57 -5.14 21.96
CA LYS A 342 16.11 -3.76 22.22
C LYS A 342 16.50 -2.76 21.12
N ASN A 343 17.54 -3.09 20.34
CA ASN A 343 18.11 -2.22 19.32
C ASN A 343 18.08 -2.81 17.92
N THR A 344 17.43 -3.98 17.74
CA THR A 344 17.50 -4.75 16.49
C THR A 344 16.10 -5.21 16.07
N ASN A 345 15.67 -4.76 14.89
CA ASN A 345 14.38 -5.10 14.30
C ASN A 345 14.59 -5.82 12.97
N LEU A 346 13.77 -6.83 12.72
CA LEU A 346 13.73 -7.58 11.48
C LEU A 346 12.29 -7.57 10.95
N SER A 347 12.09 -7.01 9.78
CA SER A 347 10.80 -6.88 9.12
C SER A 347 10.78 -7.73 7.86
N PHE A 348 9.73 -8.50 7.67
CA PHE A 348 9.45 -9.22 6.44
C PHE A 348 8.12 -8.76 5.91
N GLY A 349 8.05 -8.41 4.64
CA GLY A 349 6.78 -8.03 4.03
C GLY A 349 6.70 -8.50 2.61
N GLY A 350 5.47 -8.51 2.10
CA GLY A 350 5.23 -8.92 0.74
C GLY A 350 3.84 -8.59 0.28
N GLN A 351 3.69 -8.59 -1.04
CA GLN A 351 2.47 -8.29 -1.72
C GLN A 351 2.33 -9.23 -2.91
N TYR A 352 1.11 -9.68 -3.14
CA TYR A 352 0.75 -10.54 -4.26
C TYR A 352 -0.51 -9.99 -4.93
N VAL A 353 -0.40 -9.64 -6.19
CA VAL A 353 -1.51 -9.15 -7.00
C VAL A 353 -1.68 -10.07 -8.20
N ARG A 354 -2.90 -10.56 -8.42
CA ARG A 354 -3.25 -11.34 -9.60
C ARG A 354 -4.57 -10.86 -10.18
N ASP A 355 -4.60 -10.60 -11.48
CA ASP A 355 -5.80 -10.25 -12.22
C ASP A 355 -5.92 -11.22 -13.40
N ASP A 356 -6.92 -12.09 -13.30
CA ASP A 356 -7.25 -13.10 -14.30
C ASP A 356 -8.58 -12.71 -14.94
N GLY A 357 -8.67 -12.71 -16.26
CA GLY A 357 -9.93 -12.39 -16.91
C GLY A 357 -9.91 -12.52 -18.41
N ARG A 358 -11.08 -12.33 -19.01
CA ARG A 358 -11.25 -12.44 -20.46
C ARG A 358 -11.22 -11.05 -21.10
N ASN A 359 -10.37 -10.89 -22.10
CA ASN A 359 -10.26 -9.66 -22.86
C ASN A 359 -11.37 -9.60 -23.90
N MET A 360 -12.38 -8.78 -23.62
CA MET A 360 -13.44 -8.46 -24.57
C MET A 360 -12.85 -7.89 -25.87
N SER A 361 -13.23 -8.49 -27.00
CA SER A 361 -12.94 -7.97 -28.34
C SER A 361 -14.24 -7.53 -29.01
N ARG A 362 -14.32 -6.27 -29.47
CA ARG A 362 -15.48 -5.77 -30.23
C ARG A 362 -15.69 -6.54 -31.53
N PHE A 363 -14.61 -7.06 -32.12
CA PHE A 363 -14.69 -7.84 -33.35
C PHE A 363 -15.32 -9.22 -33.10
N ASN A 364 -15.05 -9.81 -31.94
CA ASN A 364 -15.55 -11.14 -31.60
C ASN A 364 -16.88 -11.09 -30.85
N SER A 365 -17.25 -9.97 -30.24
CA SER A 365 -18.37 -9.91 -29.29
C SER A 365 -19.73 -10.31 -29.88
N MET A 366 -19.91 -10.15 -31.20
CA MET A 366 -21.18 -10.46 -31.87
C MET A 366 -21.39 -11.96 -32.12
N PHE A 367 -20.36 -12.70 -32.52
CA PHE A 367 -20.50 -14.10 -32.95
C PHE A 367 -19.55 -15.08 -32.26
N ASN A 368 -18.60 -14.59 -31.46
CA ASN A 368 -17.46 -15.37 -30.99
C ASN A 368 -16.96 -14.88 -29.61
N SER A 369 -17.88 -14.42 -28.77
CA SER A 369 -17.56 -13.84 -27.47
C SER A 369 -16.98 -14.89 -26.52
N ASP A 370 -17.35 -16.16 -26.67
CA ASP A 370 -16.82 -17.32 -25.94
C ASP A 370 -15.30 -17.51 -26.11
N ARG A 371 -14.74 -17.06 -27.26
CA ARG A 371 -13.31 -17.08 -27.59
C ARG A 371 -12.54 -15.80 -27.20
N ASN A 372 -13.10 -14.95 -26.33
CA ASN A 372 -12.35 -13.84 -25.76
C ASN A 372 -11.06 -14.36 -25.09
N ALA A 373 -9.91 -13.80 -25.49
CA ALA A 373 -8.60 -14.24 -25.02
C ALA A 373 -8.49 -14.15 -23.48
N LEU A 374 -7.93 -15.18 -22.86
CA LEU A 374 -7.63 -15.18 -21.43
C LEU A 374 -6.37 -14.33 -21.21
N ALA A 375 -6.46 -13.37 -20.29
CA ALA A 375 -5.32 -12.59 -19.83
C ALA A 375 -5.13 -12.78 -18.34
N MET A 376 -3.89 -13.06 -17.96
CA MET A 376 -3.49 -13.30 -16.58
C MET A 376 -2.30 -12.39 -16.29
N ASN A 377 -2.43 -11.53 -15.29
CA ASN A 377 -1.35 -10.67 -14.82
C ASN A 377 -1.09 -11.01 -13.37
N THR A 378 0.12 -11.45 -13.07
CA THR A 378 0.56 -11.71 -11.70
C THR A 378 1.77 -10.84 -11.40
N SER A 379 1.69 -10.09 -10.31
CA SER A 379 2.78 -9.27 -9.80
C SER A 379 2.96 -9.61 -8.34
N TRP A 380 4.17 -9.97 -7.94
CA TRP A 380 4.47 -10.18 -6.53
C TRP A 380 5.80 -9.55 -6.16
N ARG A 381 5.90 -9.15 -4.89
CA ARG A 381 7.11 -8.60 -4.31
C ARG A 381 7.24 -9.02 -2.87
N VAL A 382 8.47 -9.22 -2.44
CA VAL A 382 8.81 -9.53 -1.06
C VAL A 382 10.04 -8.76 -0.65
N PHE A 383 10.14 -8.45 0.64
CA PHE A 383 11.35 -7.89 1.22
C PHE A 383 11.65 -8.48 2.59
N GLY A 384 12.94 -8.50 2.92
CA GLY A 384 13.45 -8.61 4.28
C GLY A 384 14.25 -7.38 4.61
N ARG A 385 13.99 -6.76 5.77
CA ARG A 385 14.67 -5.57 6.24
C ARG A 385 15.20 -5.77 7.66
N PHE A 386 16.49 -5.61 7.82
CA PHE A 386 17.18 -5.63 9.11
C PHE A 386 17.56 -4.21 9.49
N THR A 387 17.25 -3.79 10.71
CA THR A 387 17.62 -2.47 11.25
C THR A 387 18.33 -2.64 12.59
N GLN A 388 19.53 -2.06 12.71
CA GLN A 388 20.32 -2.02 13.93
C GLN A 388 20.53 -0.58 14.37
N ARG A 389 20.23 -0.30 15.64
CA ARG A 389 20.42 0.99 16.30
C ARG A 389 21.62 0.93 17.26
N PHE A 390 22.37 2.02 17.33
CA PHE A 390 23.48 2.21 18.27
C PHE A 390 23.18 3.44 19.13
N PRO A 391 22.41 3.28 20.23
CA PRO A 391 22.10 4.37 21.14
C PRO A 391 23.39 4.90 21.79
N SER A 392 23.48 6.22 21.95
CA SER A 392 24.64 6.85 22.58
C SER A 392 24.55 6.70 24.10
N SER A 393 25.54 6.07 24.73
CA SER A 393 25.63 5.99 26.20
C SER A 393 26.00 7.34 26.80
N GLY A 394 25.39 7.68 27.95
CA GLY A 394 25.38 9.01 28.58
C GLY A 394 26.73 9.67 28.89
N ASP A 395 27.84 8.93 28.92
CA ASP A 395 29.13 9.47 29.39
C ASP A 395 30.17 9.79 28.31
N ASN A 396 29.93 9.52 27.02
CA ASN A 396 31.00 9.65 26.02
C ASN A 396 30.91 10.89 25.12
N LYS A 397 32.05 11.60 25.03
CA LYS A 397 32.44 12.60 24.01
C LYS A 397 32.52 12.01 22.59
N SER A 398 31.60 11.10 22.23
CA SER A 398 31.56 10.55 20.88
C SER A 398 31.20 11.67 19.89
N LEU A 399 32.06 11.86 18.89
CA LEU A 399 31.81 12.79 17.77
C LEU A 399 30.59 12.38 16.94
N VAL A 400 30.22 11.10 16.98
CA VAL A 400 29.07 10.55 16.25
C VAL A 400 28.09 9.93 17.25
N LYS A 401 26.85 10.42 17.24
CA LYS A 401 25.78 9.98 18.15
C LYS A 401 24.56 9.49 17.37
N ASN A 402 23.88 8.50 17.92
CA ASN A 402 22.61 7.95 17.42
C ASN A 402 22.75 7.41 15.98
N VAL A 403 23.76 6.55 15.80
CA VAL A 403 24.02 5.87 14.53
C VAL A 403 23.05 4.71 14.39
N TYR A 404 22.60 4.48 13.16
CA TYR A 404 21.88 3.27 12.80
C TYR A 404 22.27 2.87 11.38
N TYR A 405 22.01 1.62 11.04
CA TYR A 405 21.97 1.20 9.65
C TYR A 405 20.79 0.26 9.41
N THR A 406 20.34 0.25 8.16
CA THR A 406 19.30 -0.63 7.68
C THR A 406 19.77 -1.34 6.43
N ILE A 407 19.62 -2.66 6.39
CA ILE A 407 19.88 -3.49 5.22
C ILE A 407 18.54 -4.03 4.77
N GLN A 408 18.18 -3.81 3.51
CA GLN A 408 17.00 -4.38 2.90
C GLN A 408 17.40 -5.18 1.67
N ALA A 409 16.84 -6.37 1.54
CA ALA A 409 16.86 -7.16 0.32
C ALA A 409 15.42 -7.36 -0.14
N ASP A 410 15.17 -7.12 -1.42
CA ASP A 410 13.86 -7.30 -2.03
C ASP A 410 13.95 -8.07 -3.35
N TYR A 411 12.84 -8.70 -3.70
CA TYR A 411 12.64 -9.37 -4.97
C TYR A 411 11.25 -9.02 -5.47
N SER A 412 11.16 -8.68 -6.75
CA SER A 412 9.90 -8.41 -7.43
C SER A 412 9.87 -9.12 -8.77
N GLU A 413 8.71 -9.66 -9.11
CA GLU A 413 8.45 -10.32 -10.38
C GLU A 413 7.08 -9.93 -10.92
N LEU A 414 7.05 -9.71 -12.22
CA LEU A 414 5.85 -9.47 -13.00
C LEU A 414 5.79 -10.54 -14.09
N HIS A 415 4.67 -11.25 -14.13
CA HIS A 415 4.36 -12.21 -15.16
C HIS A 415 3.03 -11.86 -15.80
N THR A 416 3.04 -11.69 -17.12
CA THR A 416 1.83 -11.45 -17.92
C THR A 416 1.74 -12.55 -18.97
N SER A 417 0.58 -13.18 -19.04
CA SER A 417 0.26 -14.16 -20.07
C SER A 417 -1.04 -13.78 -20.76
N ARG A 418 -1.08 -14.01 -22.08
CA ARG A 418 -2.26 -13.90 -22.92
C ARG A 418 -2.34 -15.12 -23.80
N MET A 419 -3.46 -15.83 -23.74
CA MET A 419 -3.64 -17.10 -24.42
C MET A 419 -5.10 -17.32 -24.82
N ASP A 420 -5.33 -18.24 -25.75
CA ASP A 420 -6.69 -18.74 -26.03
C ASP A 420 -7.22 -19.52 -24.81
N PRO A 421 -8.49 -19.33 -24.40
CA PRO A 421 -9.03 -20.00 -23.22
C PRO A 421 -9.11 -21.53 -23.33
N TYR A 422 -9.10 -22.09 -24.54
CA TYR A 422 -9.21 -23.53 -24.81
C TYR A 422 -7.85 -24.16 -25.08
N HIS A 423 -7.01 -23.52 -25.91
CA HIS A 423 -5.72 -24.07 -26.32
C HIS A 423 -4.58 -23.69 -25.35
N LYS A 424 -4.70 -22.60 -24.60
CA LYS A 424 -3.70 -22.15 -23.61
C LYS A 424 -2.30 -22.09 -24.24
N GLU A 425 -1.33 -22.78 -23.64
CA GLU A 425 0.07 -22.86 -24.07
C GLU A 425 0.35 -23.98 -25.08
N ASP A 426 -0.67 -24.78 -25.43
CA ASP A 426 -0.51 -25.90 -26.36
C ASP A 426 -0.51 -25.40 -27.81
N LEU A 427 0.66 -24.95 -28.26
CA LEU A 427 0.85 -24.35 -29.59
C LEU A 427 0.43 -25.30 -30.73
N LEU A 428 0.51 -26.62 -30.53
CA LEU A 428 0.14 -27.61 -31.53
C LEU A 428 -1.38 -27.71 -31.75
N LYS A 429 -2.19 -27.18 -30.81
CA LYS A 429 -3.66 -27.12 -30.95
C LYS A 429 -4.16 -25.89 -31.70
N TYR A 430 -3.30 -24.94 -32.03
CA TYR A 430 -3.71 -23.73 -32.76
C TYR A 430 -3.91 -23.96 -34.27
N GLY A 431 -3.60 -25.16 -34.77
CA GLY A 431 -3.81 -25.56 -36.17
C GLY A 431 -2.58 -25.36 -37.03
#